data_AF-A0A952Q5D7-F1
#
_entry.id   AF-A0A952Q5D7-F1
#
_cell.length_a   1.000
_cell.length_b   1.000
_cell.length_c   1.000
_cell.angle_alpha   90.00
_cell.angle_beta   90.00
_cell.angle_gamma   90.00
#
_symmetry.space_group_name_H-M   'P 1'
#
loop_
_entity.id
_entity.type
_entity.pdbx_description
1 polymer ?
#
loop_
_entity_poly.entity_id
_entity_poly.type
_entity_poly.pdbx_seq_one_letter_code
_entity_poly.pdbx_strand_id
1 'polypeptide(L)'
;MTNKLDSTKAKKRGLSLLDRLELPEDQRDLLNWLSRHPESSYEQFSQAFATKDFNFTQTLNELLFQGAINEAIIGGKVVYRVVVRSTTRKSSGYLPAEIWARVDMDSETFLKQVPIFRELNEAQIKEVSMMLKERRYQRDDVILWQGQTSDFVFFIKSGIVEISRFSGQPSQPTENAKVIAYLKQGDTLGEINAVNVSSTTTATATAKSTVDALLLKKADFLALLYRYPSVAVELTRLVAQRLATTVARSTTSRLCLIVEFPGVDAMLLGSTVALTLGKVTQRRTAYTEQPDPDRAIRRFKPKPDTHILNHEGGFDVYVSSSAAGLPPTLRATLALDQLSSKYEHIVMTVPADYTEIIYTLIPNADQIILVATPEPDKWADVEKFNAELRKEINPEKVTIFTAIVRQEAAQKDLPAPAQVDFDLPFTLRPPAPAELRADNVPTEIGVMAKGLADRLGRTNQISVFIPTTIDVNTSADTKPYVDRTLSFLGERFGGATSSEARGVWNSAEAGLVGENIYIVRSYATQGDLNNYLQDILNYVDTLKQELRQEAMAVEINQKLLLI
;
A
#
# COMPACT_ATOMS: atom_id res chain seq x y z
N MET A 1 34.41 -11.95 61.09
CA MET A 1 33.10 -12.64 60.98
C MET A 1 32.19 -11.79 60.11
N THR A 2 31.89 -12.31 58.91
CA THR A 2 30.60 -12.23 58.16
C THR A 2 29.71 -10.99 58.36
N ASN A 3 29.17 -10.33 57.33
CA ASN A 3 28.47 -10.97 56.22
C ASN A 3 28.21 -10.02 55.02
N LYS A 4 28.04 -10.66 53.85
CA LYS A 4 27.65 -10.15 52.54
C LYS A 4 26.35 -9.33 52.53
N LEU A 5 26.27 -8.32 51.68
CA LEU A 5 25.03 -7.84 51.06
C LEU A 5 25.23 -7.53 49.58
N ASP A 6 24.89 -8.54 48.79
CA ASP A 6 24.08 -8.51 47.57
C ASP A 6 24.40 -7.50 46.46
N SER A 7 25.26 -7.93 45.55
CA SER A 7 25.41 -7.40 44.19
C SER A 7 24.45 -8.11 43.23
N THR A 8 23.19 -7.67 43.17
CA THR A 8 22.23 -8.14 42.16
C THR A 8 21.37 -7.01 41.61
N LYS A 9 21.91 -6.23 40.67
CA LYS A 9 21.10 -5.46 39.68
C LYS A 9 21.77 -5.48 38.31
N ALA A 10 21.46 -6.51 37.54
CA ALA A 10 21.78 -6.62 36.13
C ALA A 10 21.04 -5.55 35.31
N LYS A 11 21.74 -4.47 34.94
CA LYS A 11 21.31 -3.55 33.86
C LYS A 11 21.86 -4.05 32.52
N LYS A 12 21.16 -4.98 31.88
CA LYS A 12 21.46 -5.40 30.49
C LYS A 12 21.00 -4.34 29.48
N ARG A 13 21.95 -3.51 29.05
CA ARG A 13 21.98 -2.66 27.84
C ARG A 13 23.13 -3.20 26.97
N GLY A 14 23.06 -3.19 25.62
CA GLY A 14 23.98 -3.94 24.72
C GLY A 14 25.49 -3.80 24.99
N LEU A 15 26.35 -4.70 24.50
CA LEU A 15 27.72 -4.87 25.03
C LEU A 15 28.60 -3.59 25.01
N SER A 16 29.14 -3.21 26.17
CA SER A 16 30.25 -2.26 26.32
C SER A 16 31.57 -2.87 25.84
N LEU A 17 32.63 -2.06 25.67
CA LEU A 17 33.98 -2.57 25.37
C LEU A 17 34.47 -3.60 26.41
N LEU A 18 34.05 -3.45 27.67
CA LEU A 18 34.36 -4.38 28.75
C LEU A 18 33.50 -5.66 28.64
N ASP A 19 32.21 -5.53 28.34
CA ASP A 19 31.34 -6.71 28.14
C ASP A 19 31.78 -7.51 26.89
N ARG A 20 32.32 -6.83 25.86
CA ARG A 20 32.94 -7.48 24.70
C ARG A 20 34.18 -8.30 25.07
N LEU A 21 34.92 -7.94 26.12
CA LEU A 21 36.08 -8.72 26.56
C LEU A 21 35.67 -9.99 27.32
N GLU A 22 34.49 -9.98 27.94
CA GLU A 22 33.89 -11.11 28.68
C GLU A 22 33.14 -12.11 27.79
N LEU A 23 32.95 -11.80 26.51
CA LEU A 23 32.30 -12.71 25.56
C LEU A 23 33.16 -13.95 25.24
N PRO A 24 32.54 -15.09 24.92
CA PRO A 24 33.19 -16.23 24.30
C PRO A 24 34.09 -15.83 23.11
N GLU A 25 35.20 -16.56 22.92
CA GLU A 25 36.24 -16.22 21.93
C GLU A 25 35.69 -16.15 20.49
N ASP A 26 34.79 -17.07 20.15
CA ASP A 26 34.05 -17.10 18.88
C ASP A 26 33.18 -15.84 18.65
N GLN A 27 32.44 -15.40 19.68
CA GLN A 27 31.62 -14.19 19.61
C GLN A 27 32.49 -12.92 19.46
N ARG A 28 33.63 -12.85 20.14
CA ARG A 28 34.58 -11.72 20.05
C ARG A 28 35.21 -11.62 18.67
N ASP A 29 35.65 -12.75 18.13
CA ASP A 29 36.28 -12.82 16.82
C ASP A 29 35.32 -12.38 15.71
N LEU A 30 34.06 -12.84 15.78
CA LEU A 30 33.02 -12.44 14.84
C LEU A 30 32.72 -10.94 14.90
N LEU A 31 32.57 -10.38 16.11
CA LEU A 31 32.34 -8.94 16.30
C LEU A 31 33.51 -8.09 15.79
N ASN A 32 34.75 -8.52 16.05
CA ASN A 32 35.96 -7.83 15.58
C ASN A 32 36.06 -7.85 14.06
N TRP A 33 35.72 -8.97 13.43
CA TRP A 33 35.74 -9.11 11.98
C TRP A 33 34.66 -8.25 11.32
N LEU A 34 33.41 -8.30 11.81
CA LEU A 34 32.29 -7.48 11.32
C LEU A 34 32.53 -5.98 11.54
N SER A 35 33.27 -5.61 12.60
CA SER A 35 33.68 -4.21 12.82
C SER A 35 34.66 -3.70 11.75
N ARG A 36 35.44 -4.58 11.12
CA ARG A 36 36.39 -4.25 10.05
C ARG A 36 35.78 -4.34 8.65
N HIS A 37 34.69 -5.09 8.51
CA HIS A 37 33.98 -5.29 7.23
C HIS A 37 32.50 -4.94 7.40
N PRO A 38 32.17 -3.65 7.59
CA PRO A 38 30.79 -3.20 7.67
C PRO A 38 30.11 -3.58 6.36
N GLU A 39 28.94 -4.22 6.42
CA GLU A 39 28.13 -4.63 5.25
C GLU A 39 28.53 -5.96 4.57
N SER A 40 29.10 -6.89 5.33
CA SER A 40 29.37 -8.25 4.83
C SER A 40 28.12 -9.14 4.83
N SER A 41 27.94 -9.91 3.77
CA SER A 41 26.88 -10.93 3.65
C SER A 41 27.26 -12.25 4.32
N TYR A 42 26.27 -13.12 4.56
CA TYR A 42 26.49 -14.45 5.15
C TYR A 42 27.56 -15.28 4.44
N GLU A 43 27.54 -15.30 3.11
CA GLU A 43 28.51 -16.05 2.31
C GLU A 43 29.94 -15.53 2.52
N GLN A 44 30.11 -14.20 2.57
CA GLN A 44 31.43 -13.57 2.67
C GLN A 44 32.10 -13.84 4.01
N PHE A 45 31.36 -13.80 5.12
CA PHE A 45 31.95 -14.12 6.42
C PHE A 45 31.96 -15.60 6.73
N SER A 46 31.02 -16.40 6.23
CA SER A 46 31.04 -17.86 6.38
C SER A 46 32.32 -18.44 5.76
N GLN A 47 32.75 -17.92 4.59
CA GLN A 47 34.04 -18.25 3.99
C GLN A 47 35.23 -17.84 4.86
N ALA A 48 35.20 -16.65 5.49
CA ALA A 48 36.28 -16.16 6.34
C ALA A 48 36.46 -16.97 7.64
N PHE A 49 35.40 -17.63 8.13
CA PHE A 49 35.40 -18.43 9.35
C PHE A 49 35.32 -19.95 9.09
N ALA A 50 35.38 -20.39 7.82
CA ALA A 50 35.23 -21.79 7.41
C ALA A 50 36.26 -22.75 8.04
N THR A 51 37.40 -22.23 8.49
CA THR A 51 38.49 -23.01 9.11
C THR A 51 38.47 -22.99 10.65
N LYS A 52 37.49 -22.33 11.29
CA LYS A 52 37.37 -22.26 12.76
C LYS A 52 36.37 -23.29 13.28
N ASP A 53 36.73 -23.96 14.36
CA ASP A 53 35.98 -25.07 14.95
C ASP A 53 34.94 -24.57 15.97
N PHE A 54 33.90 -23.86 15.50
CA PHE A 54 32.73 -23.50 16.33
C PHE A 54 31.45 -23.40 15.50
N ASN A 55 30.29 -23.58 16.16
CA ASN A 55 28.98 -23.53 15.50
C ASN A 55 28.58 -22.10 15.14
N PHE A 56 29.04 -21.67 13.98
CA PHE A 56 28.88 -20.30 13.50
C PHE A 56 27.43 -19.80 13.48
N THR A 57 26.50 -20.60 12.95
CA THR A 57 25.08 -20.21 12.85
C THR A 57 24.48 -19.96 14.23
N GLN A 58 24.89 -20.76 15.22
CA GLN A 58 24.49 -20.56 16.61
C GLN A 58 25.07 -19.25 17.18
N THR A 59 26.37 -19.01 17.02
CA THR A 59 27.05 -17.79 17.48
C THR A 59 26.44 -16.52 16.87
N LEU A 60 26.11 -16.55 15.58
CA LEU A 60 25.47 -15.43 14.88
C LEU A 60 24.07 -15.13 15.44
N ASN A 61 23.24 -16.17 15.62
CA ASN A 61 21.91 -16.05 16.20
C ASN A 61 21.96 -15.53 17.64
N GLU A 62 22.95 -15.97 18.43
CA GLU A 62 23.17 -15.48 19.78
C GLU A 62 23.52 -13.98 19.80
N LEU A 63 24.39 -13.52 18.88
CA LEU A 63 24.74 -12.09 18.78
C LEU A 63 23.57 -11.22 18.31
N LEU A 64 22.75 -11.71 17.38
CA LEU A 64 21.50 -11.05 16.97
C LEU A 64 20.52 -10.95 18.14
N PHE A 65 20.33 -12.05 18.87
CA PHE A 65 19.46 -12.10 20.04
C PHE A 65 19.93 -11.17 21.17
N GLN A 66 21.24 -11.08 21.39
CA GLN A 66 21.84 -10.15 22.35
C GLN A 66 21.78 -8.68 21.89
N GLY A 67 21.44 -8.41 20.62
CA GLY A 67 21.45 -7.08 20.02
C GLY A 67 22.85 -6.51 19.86
N ALA A 68 23.87 -7.38 19.74
CA ALA A 68 25.25 -7.00 19.47
C ALA A 68 25.45 -6.62 18.00
N ILE A 69 24.63 -7.19 17.13
CA ILE A 69 24.59 -6.95 15.69
C ILE A 69 23.14 -6.75 15.23
N ASN A 70 22.95 -6.01 14.14
CA ASN A 70 21.69 -5.88 13.41
C ASN A 70 21.85 -6.46 12.01
N GLU A 71 20.76 -6.98 11.45
CA GLU A 71 20.66 -7.26 10.02
C GLU A 71 20.22 -5.99 9.29
N ALA A 72 20.70 -5.78 8.07
CA ALA A 72 20.29 -4.70 7.18
C ALA A 72 20.08 -5.22 5.77
N ILE A 73 19.17 -4.61 5.00
CA ILE A 73 18.92 -4.98 3.60
C ILE A 73 19.54 -3.91 2.71
N ILE A 74 20.60 -4.27 1.99
CA ILE A 74 21.31 -3.37 1.07
C ILE A 74 21.40 -4.04 -0.29
N GLY A 75 20.89 -3.37 -1.34
CA GLY A 75 20.90 -3.92 -2.70
C GLY A 75 20.26 -5.31 -2.81
N GLY A 76 19.17 -5.55 -2.08
CA GLY A 76 18.45 -6.84 -2.06
C GLY A 76 19.14 -7.96 -1.26
N LYS A 77 20.26 -7.68 -0.59
CA LYS A 77 21.01 -8.68 0.19
C LYS A 77 20.99 -8.36 1.68
N VAL A 78 20.93 -9.41 2.51
CA VAL A 78 21.06 -9.30 3.96
C VAL A 78 22.52 -9.17 4.33
N VAL A 79 22.86 -8.07 5.01
CA VAL A 79 24.19 -7.80 5.56
C VAL A 79 24.10 -7.59 7.07
N TYR A 80 25.23 -7.74 7.76
CA TYR A 80 25.27 -7.69 9.22
C TYR A 80 26.12 -6.50 9.69
N ARG A 81 25.58 -5.71 10.63
CA ARG A 81 26.23 -4.52 11.18
C ARG A 81 26.40 -4.62 12.69
N VAL A 82 27.58 -4.24 13.17
CA VAL A 82 27.86 -4.20 14.61
C VAL A 82 27.17 -3.00 15.26
N VAL A 83 26.46 -3.24 16.36
CA VAL A 83 25.88 -2.17 17.17
C VAL A 83 26.99 -1.55 18.01
N VAL A 84 27.37 -0.32 17.66
CA VAL A 84 28.35 0.48 18.41
C VAL A 84 27.60 1.39 19.39
N ARG A 85 27.90 1.28 20.70
CA ARG A 85 27.44 2.28 21.65
C ARG A 85 28.13 3.61 21.36
N SER A 86 27.34 4.66 21.17
CA SER A 86 27.80 6.01 21.48
C SER A 86 28.08 6.06 22.99
N THR A 87 29.35 6.04 23.39
CA THR A 87 29.73 6.53 24.72
C THR A 87 29.32 7.99 24.79
N THR A 88 28.60 8.35 25.85
CA THR A 88 28.20 9.71 26.19
C THR A 88 29.27 10.74 25.81
N ARG A 89 29.01 11.59 24.80
CA ARG A 89 29.74 12.85 24.67
C ARG A 89 29.03 13.91 25.52
N LYS A 90 29.44 13.99 26.79
CA LYS A 90 29.57 15.31 27.43
C LYS A 90 30.60 16.12 26.62
N SER A 91 30.28 17.40 26.41
CA SER A 91 31.04 18.47 25.76
C SER A 91 31.33 18.35 24.26
N SER A 92 30.51 19.01 23.46
CA SER A 92 31.01 20.02 22.52
C SER A 92 30.04 21.18 22.56
N GLY A 93 30.55 22.38 22.85
CA GLY A 93 29.79 23.62 22.79
C GLY A 93 29.23 23.85 21.38
N TYR A 94 28.20 24.71 21.31
CA TYR A 94 27.49 25.19 20.11
C TYR A 94 26.32 24.35 19.58
N LEU A 95 25.35 24.01 20.45
CA LEU A 95 23.98 23.76 20.00
C LEU A 95 22.98 24.56 20.86
N PRO A 96 22.03 25.30 20.26
CA PRO A 96 20.97 26.03 20.98
C PRO A 96 20.15 25.11 21.91
N ALA A 97 19.73 25.62 23.07
CA ALA A 97 18.98 24.86 24.07
C ALA A 97 17.68 24.23 23.52
N GLU A 98 17.07 24.84 22.51
CA GLU A 98 15.87 24.36 21.81
C GLU A 98 16.11 23.06 21.01
N ILE A 99 17.35 22.82 20.56
CA ILE A 99 17.74 21.58 19.87
C ILE A 99 17.97 20.45 20.88
N TRP A 100 18.52 20.75 22.05
CA TRP A 100 18.62 19.77 23.15
C TRP A 100 17.25 19.35 23.67
N ALA A 101 16.29 20.27 23.74
CA ALA A 101 14.91 19.95 24.12
C ALA A 101 14.19 19.00 23.13
N ARG A 102 14.60 19.00 21.85
CA ARG A 102 14.07 18.10 20.80
C ARG A 102 14.82 16.76 20.70
N VAL A 103 16.09 16.72 21.11
CA VAL A 103 16.96 15.54 21.00
C VAL A 103 16.94 14.67 22.26
N ASP A 104 16.65 15.25 23.44
CA ASP A 104 16.41 14.52 24.69
C ASP A 104 15.01 14.84 25.22
N MET A 105 13.96 14.43 24.48
CA MET A 105 12.70 14.18 25.17
C MET A 105 12.94 13.00 26.12
N ASP A 106 12.92 13.29 27.42
CA ASP A 106 12.91 12.28 28.47
C ASP A 106 11.86 11.23 28.13
N SER A 107 12.17 9.95 28.34
CA SER A 107 11.30 8.83 27.95
C SER A 107 9.89 9.03 28.52
N GLU A 108 9.76 9.60 29.72
CA GLU A 108 8.48 9.95 30.33
C GLU A 108 7.69 10.99 29.52
N THR A 109 8.36 12.01 29.00
CA THR A 109 7.75 13.05 28.16
C THR A 109 7.28 12.48 26.82
N PHE A 110 8.08 11.58 26.24
CA PHE A 110 7.68 10.87 25.02
C PHE A 110 6.48 9.95 25.26
N LEU A 111 6.48 9.17 26.34
CA LEU A 111 5.39 8.25 26.64
C LEU A 111 4.04 8.97 26.78
N LYS A 112 4.01 10.18 27.34
CA LYS A 112 2.80 11.03 27.39
C LYS A 112 2.22 11.36 26.01
N GLN A 113 3.05 11.33 24.95
CA GLN A 113 2.63 11.58 23.57
C GLN A 113 2.23 10.31 22.82
N VAL A 114 2.60 9.13 23.32
CA VAL A 114 2.22 7.86 22.69
C VAL A 114 0.74 7.60 23.00
N PRO A 115 -0.14 7.43 21.98
CA PRO A 115 -1.58 7.34 22.18
C PRO A 115 -2.01 6.29 23.22
N ILE A 116 -1.32 5.15 23.25
CA ILE A 116 -1.64 4.03 24.16
C ILE A 116 -1.44 4.35 25.65
N PHE A 117 -0.59 5.33 25.99
CA PHE A 117 -0.26 5.71 27.36
C PHE A 117 -0.84 7.06 27.79
N ARG A 118 -1.61 7.71 26.91
CA ARG A 118 -2.21 9.04 27.13
C ARG A 118 -2.98 9.17 28.44
N GLU A 119 -3.71 8.12 28.84
CA GLU A 119 -4.59 8.13 30.01
C GLU A 119 -3.84 7.74 31.31
N LEU A 120 -2.52 7.52 31.25
CA LEU A 120 -1.70 7.24 32.42
C LEU A 120 -1.27 8.55 33.10
N ASN A 121 -1.31 8.56 34.43
CA ASN A 121 -0.79 9.66 35.23
C ASN A 121 0.74 9.63 35.31
N GLU A 122 1.34 10.67 35.90
CA GLU A 122 2.80 10.80 35.94
C GLU A 122 3.52 9.66 36.68
N ALA A 123 2.95 9.18 37.78
CA ALA A 123 3.52 8.06 38.54
C ALA A 123 3.50 6.76 37.72
N GLN A 124 2.41 6.52 36.98
CA GLN A 124 2.27 5.37 36.09
C GLN A 124 3.21 5.48 34.90
N ILE A 125 3.31 6.64 34.25
CA ILE A 125 4.26 6.88 33.14
C ILE A 125 5.69 6.61 33.58
N LYS A 126 6.06 7.02 34.79
CA LYS A 126 7.37 6.76 35.38
C LYS A 126 7.62 5.28 35.65
N GLU A 127 6.60 4.52 36.05
CA GLU A 127 6.72 3.06 36.17
C GLU A 127 6.98 2.43 34.80
N VAL A 128 6.23 2.84 33.77
CA VAL A 128 6.42 2.35 32.39
C VAL A 128 7.80 2.71 31.86
N SER A 129 8.28 3.93 32.09
CA SER A 129 9.59 4.39 31.61
C SER A 129 10.74 3.54 32.15
N MET A 130 10.62 3.03 33.39
CA MET A 130 11.63 2.15 34.01
C MET A 130 11.70 0.76 33.38
N MET A 131 10.63 0.29 32.74
CA MET A 131 10.59 -1.02 32.05
C MET A 131 11.15 -0.95 30.62
N LEU A 132 11.26 0.25 30.05
CA LEU A 132 11.65 0.44 28.67
C LEU A 132 13.16 0.35 28.45
N LYS A 133 13.52 -0.17 27.28
CA LYS A 133 14.89 -0.16 26.76
C LYS A 133 14.97 0.67 25.50
N GLU A 134 15.87 1.64 25.47
CA GLU A 134 16.13 2.42 24.26
C GLU A 134 17.08 1.65 23.33
N ARG A 135 16.74 1.61 22.04
CA ARG A 135 17.56 1.02 20.97
C ARG A 135 17.55 1.93 19.76
N ARG A 136 18.72 2.09 19.16
CA ARG A 136 18.93 2.88 17.95
C ARG A 136 19.20 1.96 16.77
N TYR A 137 18.56 2.26 15.65
CA TYR A 137 18.69 1.58 14.38
C TYR A 137 19.22 2.56 13.34
N GLN A 138 20.15 2.12 12.51
CA GLN A 138 20.62 2.90 11.38
C GLN A 138 19.69 2.70 10.18
N ARG A 139 19.85 3.55 9.16
CA ARG A 139 19.12 3.39 7.91
C ARG A 139 19.40 2.00 7.32
N ASP A 140 18.35 1.37 6.84
CA ASP A 140 18.27 0.03 6.24
C ASP A 140 18.41 -1.14 7.22
N ASP A 141 18.59 -0.87 8.53
CA ASP A 141 18.53 -1.91 9.56
C ASP A 141 17.12 -2.52 9.64
N VAL A 142 17.04 -3.84 9.71
CA VAL A 142 15.80 -4.57 9.94
C VAL A 142 15.51 -4.59 11.44
N ILE A 143 14.34 -4.08 11.81
CA ILE A 143 13.84 -4.05 13.18
C ILE A 143 13.13 -5.35 13.51
N LEU A 144 12.30 -5.85 12.58
CA LEU A 144 11.57 -7.11 12.67
C LEU A 144 11.51 -7.77 11.30
N TRP A 145 11.70 -9.08 11.22
CA TRP A 145 11.43 -9.85 10.00
C TRP A 145 10.01 -10.36 10.00
N GLN A 146 9.35 -10.44 8.84
CA GLN A 146 8.13 -11.22 8.64
C GLN A 146 8.35 -12.69 9.03
N GLY A 147 7.34 -13.33 9.63
CA GLY A 147 7.36 -14.76 9.97
C GLY A 147 8.19 -15.11 11.21
N GLN A 148 8.91 -14.16 11.80
CA GLN A 148 9.66 -14.36 13.04
C GLN A 148 8.82 -14.06 14.28
N THR A 149 9.23 -14.60 15.43
CA THR A 149 8.69 -14.18 16.72
C THR A 149 9.54 -13.02 17.25
N SER A 150 8.89 -11.98 17.76
CA SER A 150 9.57 -10.91 18.49
C SER A 150 9.18 -10.96 19.95
N ASP A 151 10.09 -10.78 20.90
CA ASP A 151 9.73 -10.69 22.32
C ASP A 151 9.44 -9.27 22.80
N PHE A 152 9.39 -8.30 21.89
CA PHE A 152 9.28 -6.89 22.22
C PHE A 152 8.16 -6.19 21.45
N VAL A 153 7.56 -5.20 22.12
CA VAL A 153 6.77 -4.14 21.51
C VAL A 153 7.66 -2.91 21.40
N PHE A 154 7.63 -2.26 20.24
CA PHE A 154 8.46 -1.11 19.93
C PHE A 154 7.61 0.15 19.85
N PHE A 155 8.10 1.23 20.44
CA PHE A 155 7.53 2.56 20.37
C PHE A 155 8.54 3.46 19.64
N ILE A 156 8.15 3.99 18.49
CA ILE A 156 9.05 4.79 17.66
C ILE A 156 9.18 6.19 18.28
N LYS A 157 10.35 6.49 18.85
CA LYS A 157 10.65 7.79 19.48
C LYS A 157 11.08 8.83 18.46
N SER A 158 11.81 8.40 17.43
CA SER A 158 12.24 9.24 16.31
C SER A 158 12.46 8.39 15.05
N GLY A 159 12.42 9.02 13.87
CA GLY A 159 12.71 8.37 12.59
C GLY A 159 11.51 7.74 11.88
N ILE A 160 11.80 7.00 10.82
CA ILE A 160 10.82 6.39 9.90
C ILE A 160 11.14 4.91 9.73
N VAL A 161 10.11 4.07 9.90
CA VAL A 161 10.18 2.62 9.70
C VAL A 161 9.22 2.23 8.58
N GLU A 162 9.71 1.52 7.56
CA GLU A 162 8.89 0.91 6.51
C GLU A 162 8.37 -0.45 6.97
N ILE A 163 7.10 -0.74 6.72
CA ILE A 163 6.49 -2.05 6.91
C ILE A 163 6.23 -2.66 5.54
N SER A 164 6.88 -3.77 5.23
CA SER A 164 6.78 -4.44 3.93
C SER A 164 6.49 -5.94 4.08
N ARG A 165 5.79 -6.51 3.09
CA ARG A 165 5.51 -7.94 3.00
C ARG A 165 6.27 -8.54 1.84
N PHE A 166 6.95 -9.66 2.07
CA PHE A 166 7.62 -10.40 1.01
C PHE A 166 6.72 -11.54 0.49
N SER A 167 6.63 -11.68 -0.83
CA SER A 167 6.04 -12.87 -1.46
C SER A 167 7.11 -13.97 -1.52
N GLY A 168 7.10 -14.90 -0.55
CA GLY A 168 8.09 -15.98 -0.50
C GLY A 168 8.43 -16.45 0.91
N GLN A 169 9.52 -17.23 1.03
CA GLN A 169 10.04 -17.71 2.31
C GLN A 169 10.49 -16.53 3.21
N PRO A 170 10.28 -16.60 4.54
CA PRO A 170 10.54 -15.51 5.50
C PRO A 170 11.96 -14.90 5.50
N SER A 171 12.94 -15.61 4.94
CA SER A 171 14.37 -15.33 5.10
C SER A 171 15.11 -15.04 3.78
N GLN A 172 14.38 -14.87 2.67
CA GLN A 172 14.96 -14.46 1.38
C GLN A 172 14.20 -13.23 0.89
N PRO A 173 14.75 -12.01 1.04
CA PRO A 173 14.16 -10.84 0.42
C PRO A 173 14.19 -11.04 -1.11
N THR A 174 13.02 -11.29 -1.69
CA THR A 174 12.83 -11.16 -3.14
C THR A 174 12.78 -9.68 -3.50
N GLU A 175 13.09 -9.33 -4.75
CA GLU A 175 12.99 -7.95 -5.25
C GLU A 175 11.54 -7.38 -5.17
N ASN A 176 10.55 -8.23 -4.91
CA ASN A 176 9.12 -7.87 -4.85
C ASN A 176 8.61 -7.69 -3.41
N ALA A 177 9.25 -6.83 -2.62
CA ALA A 177 8.75 -6.44 -1.30
C ALA A 177 7.58 -5.46 -1.44
N LYS A 178 6.37 -5.87 -1.04
CA LYS A 178 5.18 -5.00 -1.06
C LYS A 178 5.13 -4.14 0.19
N VAL A 179 5.35 -2.82 0.05
CA VAL A 179 5.19 -1.87 1.16
C VAL A 179 3.72 -1.76 1.55
N ILE A 180 3.45 -1.86 2.86
CA ILE A 180 2.10 -1.85 3.46
C ILE A 180 1.82 -0.50 4.15
N ALA A 181 2.82 0.01 4.86
CA ALA A 181 2.73 1.22 5.68
C ALA A 181 4.11 1.76 6.04
N TYR A 182 4.15 2.97 6.58
CA TYR A 182 5.31 3.51 7.29
C TYR A 182 4.89 3.93 8.70
N LEU A 183 5.77 3.70 9.67
CA LEU A 183 5.61 4.13 11.05
C LEU A 183 6.55 5.31 11.34
N LYS A 184 6.07 6.27 12.12
CA LYS A 184 6.77 7.50 12.53
C LYS A 184 6.72 7.67 14.05
N GLN A 185 7.25 8.80 14.53
CA GLN A 185 7.22 9.13 15.96
C GLN A 185 5.81 8.96 16.57
N GLY A 186 5.74 8.24 17.68
CA GLY A 186 4.51 7.93 18.41
C GLY A 186 3.84 6.61 17.98
N ASP A 187 4.22 6.04 16.85
CA ASP A 187 3.67 4.77 16.38
C ASP A 187 4.24 3.56 17.14
N THR A 188 3.44 2.50 17.17
CA THR A 188 3.77 1.21 17.78
C THR A 188 3.95 0.11 16.74
N LEU A 189 4.87 -0.81 17.03
CA LEU A 189 5.16 -2.00 16.24
C LEU A 189 5.22 -3.24 17.15
N GLY A 190 4.72 -4.37 16.67
CA GLY A 190 4.75 -5.65 17.39
C GLY A 190 3.64 -5.84 18.41
N GLU A 191 2.72 -4.88 18.54
CA GLU A 191 1.60 -4.90 19.48
C GLU A 191 0.61 -6.05 19.19
N ILE A 192 0.35 -6.34 17.91
CA ILE A 192 -0.52 -7.46 17.50
C ILE A 192 0.10 -8.80 17.91
N ASN A 193 1.41 -8.93 17.71
CA ASN A 193 2.16 -10.14 18.08
C ASN A 193 2.22 -10.32 19.61
N ALA A 194 2.26 -9.22 20.37
CA ALA A 194 2.22 -9.26 21.82
C ALA A 194 0.87 -9.73 22.38
N VAL A 195 -0.25 -9.33 21.75
CA VAL A 195 -1.60 -9.71 22.18
C VAL A 195 -2.00 -11.09 21.66
N ASN A 196 -1.56 -11.47 20.46
CA ASN A 196 -1.90 -12.74 19.83
C ASN A 196 -0.75 -13.76 19.95
N VAL A 197 -0.82 -14.59 20.99
CA VAL A 197 0.22 -15.54 21.45
C VAL A 197 0.67 -16.55 20.38
N SER A 198 -0.18 -16.88 19.39
CA SER A 198 0.12 -17.85 18.33
C SER A 198 0.62 -17.21 17.02
N SER A 199 0.81 -15.89 16.99
CA SER A 199 1.15 -15.18 15.76
C SER A 199 2.65 -14.92 15.61
N THR A 200 3.16 -15.08 14.39
CA THR A 200 4.44 -14.52 13.97
C THR A 200 4.24 -13.08 13.50
N THR A 201 5.32 -12.32 13.36
CA THR A 201 5.28 -10.99 12.74
C THR A 201 4.71 -11.10 11.33
N THR A 202 3.71 -10.29 11.01
CA THR A 202 2.98 -10.40 9.74
C THR A 202 3.68 -9.71 8.56
N ALA A 203 4.68 -8.88 8.86
CA ALA A 203 5.43 -8.06 7.91
C ALA A 203 6.84 -7.78 8.46
N THR A 204 7.75 -7.44 7.56
CA THR A 204 9.10 -6.97 7.89
C THR A 204 9.05 -5.47 8.17
N ALA A 205 9.78 -5.03 9.20
CA ALA A 205 9.93 -3.64 9.57
C ALA A 205 11.39 -3.21 9.35
N THR A 206 11.63 -2.24 8.48
CA THR A 206 12.97 -1.77 8.11
C THR A 206 13.12 -0.28 8.33
N ALA A 207 14.18 0.16 8.98
CA ALA A 207 14.45 1.57 9.22
C ALA A 207 14.78 2.28 7.89
N LYS A 208 14.10 3.39 7.57
CA LYS A 208 14.41 4.23 6.39
C LYS A 208 15.10 5.54 6.75
N SER A 209 15.26 5.81 8.04
CA SER A 209 16.15 6.83 8.58
C SER A 209 16.92 6.23 9.75
N THR A 210 17.73 7.03 10.43
CA THR A 210 18.06 6.68 11.83
C THR A 210 16.76 6.64 12.63
N VAL A 211 16.57 5.58 13.42
CA VAL A 211 15.37 5.36 14.24
C VAL A 211 15.80 5.13 15.68
N ASP A 212 15.31 5.95 16.60
CA ASP A 212 15.38 5.65 18.03
C ASP A 212 14.04 5.06 18.47
N ALA A 213 14.07 3.88 19.10
CA ALA A 213 12.89 3.16 19.56
C ALA A 213 13.00 2.80 21.05
N LEU A 214 11.87 2.85 21.75
CA LEU A 214 11.74 2.29 23.09
C LEU A 214 11.12 0.90 22.99
N LEU A 215 11.74 -0.08 23.64
CA LEU A 215 11.36 -1.49 23.62
C LEU A 215 10.78 -1.87 24.97
N LEU A 216 9.61 -2.50 24.95
CA LEU A 216 8.99 -3.13 26.11
C LEU A 216 8.87 -4.62 25.85
N LYS A 217 9.22 -5.47 26.83
CA LYS A 217 9.01 -6.91 26.64
C LYS A 217 7.53 -7.22 26.55
N LYS A 218 7.16 -8.20 25.74
CA LYS A 218 5.77 -8.68 25.63
C LYS A 218 5.15 -9.02 26.98
N ALA A 219 5.87 -9.74 27.84
CA ALA A 219 5.36 -10.12 29.16
C ALA A 219 5.05 -8.89 30.03
N ASP A 220 5.93 -7.90 30.00
CA ASP A 220 5.75 -6.64 30.74
C ASP A 220 4.61 -5.81 30.13
N PHE A 221 4.50 -5.80 28.79
CA PHE A 221 3.39 -5.14 28.08
C PHE A 221 2.04 -5.77 28.42
N LEU A 222 1.92 -7.11 28.38
CA LEU A 222 0.70 -7.81 28.77
C LEU A 222 0.35 -7.55 30.24
N ALA A 223 1.34 -7.60 31.14
CA ALA A 223 1.14 -7.27 32.56
C ALA A 223 0.61 -5.84 32.74
N LEU A 224 1.12 -4.89 31.95
CA LEU A 224 0.67 -3.50 31.93
C LEU A 224 -0.78 -3.38 31.44
N LEU A 225 -1.18 -4.11 30.39
CA LEU A 225 -2.57 -4.15 29.92
C LEU A 225 -3.54 -4.67 30.99
N TYR A 226 -3.15 -5.71 31.74
CA TYR A 226 -3.95 -6.24 32.85
C TYR A 226 -4.00 -5.27 34.04
N ARG A 227 -2.89 -4.57 34.32
CA ARG A 227 -2.80 -3.62 35.45
C ARG A 227 -3.57 -2.34 35.19
N TYR A 228 -3.52 -1.83 33.97
CA TYR A 228 -4.10 -0.55 33.56
C TYR A 228 -5.04 -0.75 32.37
N PRO A 229 -6.32 -1.10 32.61
CA PRO A 229 -7.29 -1.34 31.53
C PRO A 229 -7.49 -0.18 30.57
N SER A 230 -7.22 1.07 31.00
CA SER A 230 -7.22 2.25 30.11
C SER A 230 -6.25 2.10 28.94
N VAL A 231 -5.09 1.48 29.16
CA VAL A 231 -4.09 1.20 28.12
C VAL A 231 -4.61 0.17 27.12
N ALA A 232 -5.33 -0.85 27.60
CA ALA A 232 -5.96 -1.84 26.73
C ALA A 232 -7.06 -1.21 25.86
N VAL A 233 -7.86 -0.29 26.41
CA VAL A 233 -8.88 0.44 25.64
C VAL A 233 -8.24 1.30 24.54
N GLU A 234 -7.17 2.05 24.84
CA GLU A 234 -6.47 2.84 23.83
C GLU A 234 -5.77 1.97 22.79
N LEU A 235 -5.24 0.80 23.18
CA LEU A 235 -4.73 -0.19 22.23
C LEU A 235 -5.84 -0.69 21.30
N THR A 236 -7.01 -1.04 21.84
CA THR A 236 -8.16 -1.44 21.04
C THR A 236 -8.57 -0.33 20.08
N ARG A 237 -8.60 0.93 20.53
CA ARG A 237 -8.91 2.08 19.66
C ARG A 237 -7.88 2.23 18.54
N LEU A 238 -6.59 2.11 18.85
CA LEU A 238 -5.51 2.18 17.88
C LEU A 238 -5.60 1.05 16.84
N VAL A 239 -5.82 -0.18 17.27
CA VAL A 239 -6.00 -1.33 16.37
C VAL A 239 -7.28 -1.19 15.55
N ALA A 240 -8.38 -0.75 16.16
CA ALA A 240 -9.64 -0.49 15.46
C ALA A 240 -9.50 0.64 14.44
N GLN A 241 -8.71 1.69 14.72
CA GLN A 241 -8.38 2.73 13.74
C GLN A 241 -7.52 2.19 12.61
N ARG A 242 -6.50 1.37 12.89
CA ARG A 242 -5.66 0.73 11.86
C ARG A 242 -6.48 -0.21 10.97
N LEU A 243 -7.38 -0.99 11.57
CA LEU A 243 -8.35 -1.81 10.85
C LEU A 243 -9.31 -0.94 10.06
N ALA A 244 -9.85 0.12 10.65
CA ALA A 244 -10.72 1.06 9.98
C ALA A 244 -10.00 1.78 8.83
N THR A 245 -8.71 2.08 8.89
CA THR A 245 -7.95 2.60 7.73
C THR A 245 -7.61 1.50 6.73
N THR A 246 -7.46 0.24 7.14
CA THR A 246 -7.26 -0.88 6.21
C THR A 246 -8.55 -1.28 5.51
N VAL A 247 -9.68 -1.17 6.21
CA VAL A 247 -11.05 -1.42 5.72
C VAL A 247 -11.61 -0.18 5.04
N ALA A 248 -11.27 1.02 5.48
CA ALA A 248 -11.51 2.27 4.75
C ALA A 248 -10.44 2.52 3.69
N ARG A 249 -9.46 1.63 3.46
CA ARG A 249 -8.85 1.49 2.13
C ARG A 249 -9.78 0.77 1.15
N SER A 250 -10.90 0.22 1.64
CA SER A 250 -12.16 0.06 0.88
C SER A 250 -12.99 1.34 0.94
N THR A 251 -12.35 2.52 0.96
CA THR A 251 -13.00 3.84 0.90
C THR A 251 -13.86 3.92 -0.34
N THR A 252 -15.00 4.59 -0.21
CA THR A 252 -15.88 5.05 -1.29
C THR A 252 -15.17 5.92 -2.34
N SER A 253 -13.93 6.36 -2.06
CA SER A 253 -13.09 7.16 -2.95
C SER A 253 -12.39 6.28 -3.98
N ARG A 254 -12.55 6.64 -5.26
CA ARG A 254 -11.90 5.95 -6.36
C ARG A 254 -10.62 6.63 -6.79
N LEU A 255 -9.55 5.85 -6.92
CA LEU A 255 -8.26 6.31 -7.38
C LEU A 255 -8.03 5.92 -8.85
N CYS A 256 -7.84 6.93 -9.68
CA CYS A 256 -7.28 6.81 -11.02
C CYS A 256 -5.80 7.16 -10.97
N LEU A 257 -4.94 6.17 -11.13
CA LEU A 257 -3.48 6.31 -11.12
C LEU A 257 -2.97 6.48 -12.57
N ILE A 258 -2.28 7.58 -12.84
CA ILE A 258 -1.63 7.83 -14.13
C ILE A 258 -0.14 7.59 -13.95
N VAL A 259 0.40 6.61 -14.67
CA VAL A 259 1.84 6.32 -14.72
C VAL A 259 2.43 6.99 -15.94
N GLU A 260 3.25 8.01 -15.71
CA GLU A 260 3.85 8.84 -16.75
C GLU A 260 5.24 8.33 -17.12
N PHE A 261 5.43 7.85 -18.35
CA PHE A 261 6.73 7.42 -18.86
C PHE A 261 7.59 8.60 -19.34
N PRO A 262 8.92 8.46 -19.36
CA PRO A 262 9.83 9.52 -19.75
C PRO A 262 9.53 10.17 -21.10
N GLY A 263 9.48 11.51 -21.11
CA GLY A 263 9.22 12.32 -22.29
C GLY A 263 7.75 12.60 -22.57
N VAL A 264 6.85 12.24 -21.64
CA VAL A 264 5.45 12.71 -21.64
C VAL A 264 5.23 13.67 -20.47
N ASP A 265 4.59 14.81 -20.73
CA ASP A 265 3.85 15.61 -19.72
C ASP A 265 2.39 15.14 -19.67
N ALA A 266 2.02 14.33 -18.68
CA ALA A 266 0.67 13.80 -18.52
C ALA A 266 -0.24 14.73 -17.68
N MET A 267 0.21 15.93 -17.30
CA MET A 267 -0.58 16.83 -16.46
C MET A 267 -1.88 17.28 -17.12
N LEU A 268 -1.82 17.61 -18.41
CA LEU A 268 -3.02 18.00 -19.16
C LEU A 268 -4.03 16.86 -19.22
N LEU A 269 -3.54 15.63 -19.44
CA LEU A 269 -4.37 14.44 -19.42
C LEU A 269 -5.01 14.23 -18.04
N GLY A 270 -4.21 14.22 -16.98
CA GLY A 270 -4.70 13.99 -15.62
C GLY A 270 -5.69 15.05 -15.14
N SER A 271 -5.41 16.32 -15.41
CA SER A 271 -6.34 17.42 -15.08
C SER A 271 -7.63 17.37 -15.92
N THR A 272 -7.56 16.92 -17.18
CA THR A 272 -8.76 16.71 -18.01
C THR A 272 -9.60 15.53 -17.52
N VAL A 273 -8.96 14.43 -17.11
CA VAL A 273 -9.65 13.30 -16.48
C VAL A 273 -10.33 13.75 -15.18
N ALA A 274 -9.65 14.53 -14.34
CA ALA A 274 -10.21 15.07 -13.10
C ALA A 274 -11.41 16.01 -13.36
N LEU A 275 -11.29 16.92 -14.32
CA LEU A 275 -12.38 17.80 -14.75
C LEU A 275 -13.58 17.00 -15.25
N THR A 276 -13.33 16.02 -16.12
CA THR A 276 -14.39 15.21 -16.73
C THR A 276 -15.09 14.36 -15.70
N LEU A 277 -14.35 13.74 -14.77
CA LEU A 277 -14.92 13.00 -13.64
C LEU A 277 -15.82 13.89 -12.79
N GLY A 278 -15.31 15.05 -12.34
CA GLY A 278 -16.10 15.99 -11.53
C GLY A 278 -17.40 16.41 -12.22
N LYS A 279 -17.36 16.62 -13.54
CA LYS A 279 -18.55 17.01 -14.32
C LYS A 279 -19.51 15.86 -14.61
N VAL A 280 -19.02 14.70 -15.02
CA VAL A 280 -19.87 13.56 -15.39
C VAL A 280 -20.49 12.92 -14.16
N THR A 281 -19.72 12.77 -13.07
CA THR A 281 -20.20 12.10 -11.86
C THR A 281 -20.83 13.05 -10.86
N GLN A 282 -20.63 14.37 -11.00
CA GLN A 282 -21.08 15.40 -10.04
C GLN A 282 -20.56 15.14 -8.61
N ARG A 283 -19.37 14.54 -8.49
CA ARG A 283 -18.72 14.24 -7.20
C ARG A 283 -17.43 15.02 -7.02
N ARG A 284 -17.00 15.20 -5.76
CA ARG A 284 -15.77 15.94 -5.47
C ARG A 284 -14.59 15.16 -6.00
N THR A 285 -13.85 15.81 -6.88
CA THR A 285 -12.72 15.21 -7.57
C THR A 285 -11.46 16.01 -7.25
N ALA A 286 -10.38 15.33 -6.89
CA ALA A 286 -9.08 15.92 -6.69
C ALA A 286 -8.08 15.44 -7.73
N TYR A 287 -7.17 16.33 -8.13
CA TYR A 287 -5.99 16.04 -8.94
C TYR A 287 -4.72 16.30 -8.14
N THR A 288 -3.71 15.43 -8.26
CA THR A 288 -2.40 15.60 -7.62
C THR A 288 -1.28 14.96 -8.43
N GLU A 289 -0.08 15.52 -8.32
CA GLU A 289 1.15 14.90 -8.78
C GLU A 289 1.99 14.43 -7.60
N GLN A 290 2.59 13.25 -7.72
CA GLN A 290 3.41 12.63 -6.68
C GLN A 290 4.72 12.12 -7.28
N PRO A 291 5.82 12.10 -6.51
CA PRO A 291 5.94 12.50 -5.10
C PRO A 291 6.08 14.01 -4.86
N ASP A 292 6.22 14.77 -5.94
CA ASP A 292 6.59 16.18 -5.87
C ASP A 292 5.49 17.08 -6.46
N PRO A 293 4.89 17.99 -5.66
CA PRO A 293 3.89 18.91 -6.14
C PRO A 293 4.48 20.08 -6.94
N ASP A 294 5.80 20.25 -7.04
CA ASP A 294 6.46 21.41 -7.66
C ASP A 294 5.99 21.69 -9.09
N ARG A 295 5.80 20.64 -9.90
CA ARG A 295 5.32 20.80 -11.27
C ARG A 295 3.88 21.31 -11.27
N ALA A 296 3.01 20.75 -10.43
CA ALA A 296 1.66 21.26 -10.22
C ALA A 296 1.64 22.71 -9.69
N ILE A 297 2.48 23.05 -8.71
CA ILE A 297 2.60 24.41 -8.17
C ILE A 297 3.00 25.40 -9.28
N ARG A 298 4.00 25.07 -10.11
CA ARG A 298 4.44 25.92 -11.21
C ARG A 298 3.37 26.14 -12.28
N ARG A 299 2.58 25.10 -12.58
CA ARG A 299 1.59 25.12 -13.67
C ARG A 299 0.25 25.71 -13.23
N PHE A 300 -0.23 25.39 -12.04
CA PHE A 300 -1.48 25.89 -11.49
C PHE A 300 -1.34 27.23 -10.75
N LYS A 301 -0.12 27.63 -10.38
CA LYS A 301 0.20 28.91 -9.73
C LYS A 301 -0.71 29.23 -8.54
N PRO A 302 -0.84 28.33 -7.55
CA PRO A 302 -1.62 28.60 -6.37
C PRO A 302 -1.02 29.77 -5.57
N LYS A 303 -1.84 30.42 -4.73
CA LYS A 303 -1.32 31.44 -3.81
C LYS A 303 -0.32 30.80 -2.83
N PRO A 304 0.65 31.56 -2.28
CA PRO A 304 1.51 31.07 -1.19
C PRO A 304 0.68 30.44 -0.06
N ASP A 305 1.22 29.40 0.58
CA ASP A 305 0.59 28.63 1.68
C ASP A 305 -0.72 27.90 1.32
N THR A 306 -1.07 27.82 0.03
CA THR A 306 -2.22 27.03 -0.43
C THR A 306 -1.85 25.56 -0.52
N HIS A 307 -2.56 24.72 0.23
CA HIS A 307 -2.40 23.24 0.16
C HIS A 307 -3.36 22.57 -0.83
N ILE A 308 -4.55 23.16 -1.00
CA ILE A 308 -5.59 22.70 -1.92
C ILE A 308 -6.08 23.93 -2.69
N LEU A 309 -6.00 23.87 -4.01
CA LEU A 309 -6.50 24.89 -4.92
C LEU A 309 -7.84 24.45 -5.50
N ASN A 310 -8.90 25.22 -5.24
CA ASN A 310 -10.19 25.00 -5.91
C ASN A 310 -10.09 25.51 -7.35
N HIS A 311 -10.18 24.60 -8.33
CA HIS A 311 -10.04 24.96 -9.74
C HIS A 311 -11.41 25.28 -10.35
N GLU A 312 -11.53 26.38 -11.12
CA GLU A 312 -12.85 26.77 -11.66
C GLU A 312 -13.38 25.76 -12.70
N GLY A 313 -12.56 24.81 -13.16
CA GLY A 313 -13.00 23.66 -13.95
C GLY A 313 -13.92 22.68 -13.19
N GLY A 314 -14.07 22.82 -11.87
CA GLY A 314 -14.94 21.99 -11.03
C GLY A 314 -14.26 20.80 -10.36
N PHE A 315 -12.94 20.86 -10.18
CA PHE A 315 -12.13 19.88 -9.44
C PHE A 315 -11.15 20.63 -8.55
N ASP A 316 -10.55 19.96 -7.57
CA ASP A 316 -9.55 20.56 -6.69
C ASP A 316 -8.15 20.04 -7.05
N VAL A 317 -7.12 20.87 -6.88
CA VAL A 317 -5.72 20.48 -7.08
C VAL A 317 -5.00 20.46 -5.75
N TYR A 318 -4.48 19.31 -5.37
CA TYR A 318 -3.69 19.15 -4.16
C TYR A 318 -2.22 19.39 -4.45
N VAL A 319 -1.64 20.37 -3.75
CA VAL A 319 -0.29 20.90 -3.97
C VAL A 319 0.51 21.01 -2.67
N SER A 320 0.09 20.31 -1.61
CA SER A 320 0.72 20.43 -0.30
C SER A 320 2.16 19.91 -0.31
N SER A 321 3.10 20.76 0.09
CA SER A 321 4.53 20.45 0.26
C SER A 321 4.93 20.19 1.71
N SER A 322 3.97 19.99 2.64
CA SER A 322 4.17 19.96 4.10
C SER A 322 5.02 18.78 4.63
N ALA A 323 5.74 18.08 3.76
CA ALA A 323 6.50 16.87 4.03
C ALA A 323 7.91 16.89 3.38
N ALA A 324 8.48 18.08 3.14
CA ALA A 324 9.86 18.22 2.67
C ALA A 324 10.82 17.44 3.61
N GLY A 325 11.49 16.42 3.08
CA GLY A 325 12.38 15.53 3.82
C GLY A 325 11.83 14.11 4.12
N LEU A 326 10.55 13.84 3.86
CA LEU A 326 10.01 12.46 3.95
C LEU A 326 10.29 11.65 2.68
N PRO A 327 10.43 10.30 2.78
CA PRO A 327 10.54 9.42 1.62
C PRO A 327 9.40 9.64 0.61
N PRO A 328 9.67 9.61 -0.71
CA PRO A 328 8.66 9.79 -1.77
C PRO A 328 7.42 8.90 -1.62
N THR A 329 7.61 7.64 -1.27
CA THR A 329 6.56 6.65 -1.03
C THR A 329 5.63 7.04 0.13
N LEU A 330 6.20 7.53 1.23
CA LEU A 330 5.44 8.02 2.37
C LEU A 330 4.65 9.28 2.03
N ARG A 331 5.24 10.20 1.25
CA ARG A 331 4.54 11.41 0.78
C ARG A 331 3.31 11.05 -0.05
N ALA A 332 3.45 10.14 -1.01
CA ALA A 332 2.34 9.69 -1.84
C ALA A 332 1.24 8.99 -1.02
N THR A 333 1.62 8.15 -0.05
CA THR A 333 0.66 7.46 0.82
C THR A 333 -0.12 8.45 1.70
N LEU A 334 0.56 9.45 2.28
CA LEU A 334 -0.09 10.50 3.08
C LEU A 334 -1.01 11.38 2.24
N ALA A 335 -0.59 11.71 1.00
CA ALA A 335 -1.44 12.45 0.07
C ALA A 335 -2.71 11.66 -0.24
N LEU A 336 -2.60 10.36 -0.55
CA LEU A 336 -3.75 9.51 -0.80
C LEU A 336 -4.71 9.46 0.40
N ASP A 337 -4.18 9.26 1.61
CA ASP A 337 -4.98 9.20 2.86
C ASP A 337 -5.73 10.52 3.14
N GLN A 338 -5.06 11.66 2.95
CA GLN A 338 -5.70 12.96 3.10
C GLN A 338 -6.79 13.19 2.06
N LEU A 339 -6.55 12.78 0.81
CA LEU A 339 -7.50 12.95 -0.29
C LEU A 339 -8.70 12.01 -0.16
N SER A 340 -8.49 10.74 0.20
CA SER A 340 -9.57 9.75 0.36
C SER A 340 -10.56 10.14 1.45
N SER A 341 -10.13 10.89 2.46
CA SER A 341 -11.04 11.41 3.49
C SER A 341 -12.00 12.51 3.00
N LYS A 342 -11.73 13.16 1.85
CA LYS A 342 -12.43 14.38 1.41
C LYS A 342 -13.03 14.30 0.01
N TYR A 343 -12.54 13.41 -0.83
CA TYR A 343 -12.87 13.33 -2.26
C TYR A 343 -13.36 11.95 -2.62
N GLU A 344 -14.41 11.85 -3.43
CA GLU A 344 -14.91 10.58 -3.95
C GLU A 344 -14.13 10.12 -5.19
N HIS A 345 -13.44 11.03 -5.88
CA HIS A 345 -12.56 10.70 -7.00
C HIS A 345 -11.20 11.37 -6.82
N ILE A 346 -10.15 10.61 -7.07
CA ILE A 346 -8.76 11.06 -6.95
C ILE A 346 -8.05 10.67 -8.24
N VAL A 347 -7.49 11.65 -8.92
CA VAL A 347 -6.60 11.44 -10.06
C VAL A 347 -5.19 11.76 -9.61
N MET A 348 -4.31 10.77 -9.62
CA MET A 348 -2.94 10.88 -9.14
C MET A 348 -1.96 10.54 -10.26
N THR A 349 -1.08 11.46 -10.62
CA THR A 349 -0.01 11.22 -11.58
C THR A 349 1.29 10.89 -10.86
N VAL A 350 1.96 9.82 -11.28
CA VAL A 350 3.25 9.35 -10.75
C VAL A 350 4.17 9.01 -11.93
N PRO A 351 5.41 9.52 -11.98
CA PRO A 351 6.38 9.11 -13.00
C PRO A 351 6.74 7.62 -12.89
N ALA A 352 6.92 6.95 -14.02
CA ALA A 352 7.24 5.52 -14.11
C ALA A 352 8.52 5.14 -13.35
N ASP A 353 9.48 6.08 -13.24
CA ASP A 353 10.74 5.89 -12.49
C ASP A 353 10.52 5.65 -10.99
N TYR A 354 9.34 5.99 -10.44
CA TYR A 354 8.99 5.80 -9.04
C TYR A 354 8.20 4.50 -8.80
N THR A 355 8.76 3.39 -9.25
CA THR A 355 8.17 2.05 -9.15
C THR A 355 7.68 1.69 -7.75
N GLU A 356 8.44 2.01 -6.70
CA GLU A 356 8.05 1.77 -5.30
C GLU A 356 6.75 2.51 -4.91
N ILE A 357 6.57 3.74 -5.42
CA ILE A 357 5.35 4.52 -5.17
C ILE A 357 4.17 3.87 -5.87
N ILE A 358 4.34 3.49 -7.14
CA ILE A 358 3.30 2.87 -7.95
C ILE A 358 2.81 1.59 -7.26
N TYR A 359 3.72 0.68 -6.87
CA TYR A 359 3.35 -0.56 -6.19
C TYR A 359 2.70 -0.35 -4.82
N THR A 360 3.02 0.75 -4.13
CA THR A 360 2.37 1.12 -2.87
C THR A 360 0.92 1.61 -3.10
N LEU A 361 0.66 2.25 -4.24
CA LEU A 361 -0.65 2.84 -4.57
C LEU A 361 -1.61 1.86 -5.25
N ILE A 362 -1.10 0.89 -6.03
CA ILE A 362 -1.90 -0.13 -6.75
C ILE A 362 -3.04 -0.73 -5.91
N PRO A 363 -2.85 -1.14 -4.64
CA PRO A 363 -3.91 -1.79 -3.88
C PRO A 363 -5.14 -0.91 -3.66
N ASN A 364 -4.99 0.41 -3.84
CA ASN A 364 -6.05 1.40 -3.70
C ASN A 364 -6.53 1.94 -5.06
N ALA A 365 -5.89 1.55 -6.17
CA ALA A 365 -6.22 2.03 -7.51
C ALA A 365 -7.39 1.24 -8.10
N ASP A 366 -8.40 1.94 -8.59
CA ASP A 366 -9.49 1.35 -9.39
C ASP A 366 -9.09 1.27 -10.87
N GLN A 367 -8.30 2.26 -11.31
CA GLN A 367 -7.79 2.34 -12.67
C GLN A 367 -6.34 2.79 -12.71
N ILE A 368 -5.60 2.24 -13.66
CA ILE A 368 -4.24 2.62 -13.96
C ILE A 368 -4.15 2.99 -15.43
N ILE A 369 -3.56 4.13 -15.76
CA ILE A 369 -3.35 4.58 -17.13
C ILE A 369 -1.85 4.72 -17.34
N LEU A 370 -1.29 3.90 -18.22
CA LEU A 370 0.11 3.98 -18.63
C LEU A 370 0.20 4.95 -19.81
N VAL A 371 1.00 6.00 -19.66
CA VAL A 371 1.08 7.07 -20.66
C VAL A 371 2.50 7.22 -21.16
N ALA A 372 2.68 7.10 -22.48
CA ALA A 372 3.99 7.23 -23.13
C ALA A 372 3.89 7.94 -24.49
N THR A 373 5.04 8.28 -25.06
CA THR A 373 5.16 8.74 -26.44
C THR A 373 5.23 7.52 -27.40
N PRO A 374 4.92 7.65 -28.70
CA PRO A 374 4.73 6.51 -29.61
C PRO A 374 6.03 5.83 -30.10
N GLU A 375 7.21 6.29 -29.70
CA GLU A 375 8.48 5.74 -30.17
C GLU A 375 8.65 4.27 -29.74
N PRO A 376 9.07 3.36 -30.64
CA PRO A 376 9.14 1.93 -30.36
C PRO A 376 9.95 1.56 -29.12
N ASP A 377 11.11 2.19 -28.92
CA ASP A 377 11.99 1.90 -27.79
C ASP A 377 11.33 2.24 -26.45
N LYS A 378 10.62 3.37 -26.39
CA LYS A 378 9.89 3.80 -25.19
C LYS A 378 8.64 2.95 -24.96
N TRP A 379 7.99 2.50 -26.03
CA TRP A 379 6.82 1.65 -25.93
C TRP A 379 7.14 0.24 -25.42
N ALA A 380 8.32 -0.30 -25.75
CA ALA A 380 8.78 -1.58 -25.22
C ALA A 380 8.86 -1.57 -23.68
N ASP A 381 9.26 -0.44 -23.08
CA ASP A 381 9.26 -0.28 -21.62
C ASP A 381 7.84 -0.28 -21.03
N VAL A 382 6.87 0.32 -21.74
CA VAL A 382 5.44 0.29 -21.34
C VAL A 382 4.90 -1.14 -21.38
N GLU A 383 5.18 -1.90 -22.44
CA GLU A 383 4.74 -3.28 -22.59
C GLU A 383 5.30 -4.17 -21.48
N LYS A 384 6.60 -4.03 -21.20
CA LYS A 384 7.27 -4.76 -20.11
C LYS A 384 6.64 -4.43 -18.76
N PHE A 385 6.47 -3.13 -18.46
CA PHE A 385 5.87 -2.68 -17.20
C PHE A 385 4.41 -3.14 -17.06
N ASN A 386 3.60 -3.05 -18.13
CA ASN A 386 2.22 -3.52 -18.15
C ASN A 386 2.14 -5.04 -17.87
N ALA A 387 3.04 -5.84 -18.46
CA ALA A 387 3.08 -7.28 -18.25
C ALA A 387 3.47 -7.65 -16.80
N GLU A 388 4.35 -6.90 -16.16
CA GLU A 388 4.68 -7.05 -14.74
C GLU A 388 3.52 -6.62 -13.85
N LEU A 389 2.92 -5.46 -14.13
CA LEU A 389 1.81 -4.89 -13.38
C LEU A 389 0.60 -5.83 -13.35
N ARG A 390 0.28 -6.47 -14.49
CA ARG A 390 -0.81 -7.44 -14.62
C ARG A 390 -0.66 -8.68 -13.73
N LYS A 391 0.55 -9.01 -13.28
CA LYS A 391 0.79 -10.12 -12.35
C LYS A 391 0.46 -9.76 -10.90
N GLU A 392 0.47 -8.47 -10.57
CA GLU A 392 0.35 -7.95 -9.20
C GLU A 392 -1.06 -7.41 -8.88
N ILE A 393 -1.89 -7.19 -9.91
CA ILE A 393 -3.25 -6.68 -9.74
C ILE A 393 -4.31 -7.78 -9.77
N ASN A 394 -5.42 -7.56 -9.07
CA ASN A 394 -6.63 -8.34 -9.32
C ASN A 394 -7.37 -7.72 -10.52
N PRO A 395 -7.47 -8.43 -11.66
CA PRO A 395 -8.09 -7.89 -12.87
C PRO A 395 -9.60 -7.64 -12.72
N GLU A 396 -10.25 -8.20 -11.69
CA GLU A 396 -11.64 -7.92 -11.37
C GLU A 396 -11.83 -6.57 -10.65
N LYS A 397 -10.76 -6.03 -10.06
CA LYS A 397 -10.80 -4.81 -9.25
C LYS A 397 -10.11 -3.61 -9.90
N VAL A 398 -9.07 -3.86 -10.68
CA VAL A 398 -8.22 -2.82 -11.27
C VAL A 398 -8.20 -2.96 -12.78
N THR A 399 -8.53 -1.88 -13.50
CA THR A 399 -8.41 -1.85 -14.96
C THR A 399 -7.16 -1.08 -15.38
N ILE A 400 -6.36 -1.65 -16.28
CA ILE A 400 -5.19 -0.98 -16.87
C ILE A 400 -5.54 -0.51 -18.28
N PHE A 401 -5.22 0.74 -18.58
CA PHE A 401 -5.29 1.33 -19.92
C PHE A 401 -3.92 1.78 -20.39
N THR A 402 -3.71 1.78 -21.70
CA THR A 402 -2.53 2.35 -22.36
C THR A 402 -2.92 3.56 -23.21
N ALA A 403 -2.20 4.66 -23.05
CA ALA A 403 -2.45 5.89 -23.80
C ALA A 403 -1.15 6.42 -24.40
N ILE A 404 -1.22 6.83 -25.66
CA ILE A 404 -0.15 7.53 -26.35
C ILE A 404 -0.45 9.02 -26.30
N VAL A 405 0.57 9.81 -25.97
CA VAL A 405 0.53 11.27 -26.07
C VAL A 405 1.58 11.73 -27.06
N ARG A 406 1.13 12.29 -28.19
CA ARG A 406 2.01 12.89 -29.19
C ARG A 406 2.29 14.34 -28.78
N GLN A 407 3.49 14.64 -28.31
CA GLN A 407 3.89 15.97 -27.81
C GLN A 407 4.69 16.78 -28.83
N GLU A 408 5.20 16.13 -29.88
CA GLU A 408 6.00 16.79 -30.90
C GLU A 408 5.41 16.61 -32.29
N ALA A 409 5.61 17.60 -33.16
CA ALA A 409 5.18 17.51 -34.56
C ALA A 409 5.84 16.31 -35.28
N ALA A 410 7.06 15.95 -34.92
CA ALA A 410 7.77 14.78 -35.47
C ALA A 410 7.09 13.45 -35.14
N GLN A 411 6.31 13.39 -34.06
CA GLN A 411 5.58 12.21 -33.64
C GLN A 411 4.24 12.05 -34.36
N LYS A 412 3.79 13.05 -35.13
CA LYS A 412 2.45 13.06 -35.76
C LYS A 412 2.22 11.86 -36.67
N ASP A 413 3.25 11.47 -37.43
CA ASP A 413 3.17 10.43 -38.46
C ASP A 413 3.73 9.07 -37.98
N LEU A 414 4.16 8.95 -36.72
CA LEU A 414 4.62 7.68 -36.17
C LEU A 414 3.43 6.70 -36.06
N PRO A 415 3.58 5.43 -36.48
CA PRO A 415 2.50 4.46 -36.34
C PRO A 415 2.19 4.22 -34.86
N ALA A 416 0.91 4.07 -34.54
CA ALA A 416 0.52 3.60 -33.21
C ALA A 416 0.99 2.14 -33.02
N PRO A 417 1.69 1.82 -31.93
CA PRO A 417 1.92 0.46 -31.47
C PRO A 417 0.64 -0.40 -31.43
N ALA A 418 0.81 -1.71 -31.55
CA ALA A 418 -0.30 -2.64 -31.41
C ALA A 418 -0.86 -2.62 -29.97
N GLN A 419 -2.17 -2.79 -29.81
CA GLN A 419 -2.84 -2.90 -28.51
C GLN A 419 -2.74 -1.62 -27.63
N VAL A 420 -2.94 -0.45 -28.24
CA VAL A 420 -3.12 0.84 -27.54
C VAL A 420 -4.61 1.11 -27.32
N ASP A 421 -5.01 1.48 -26.10
CA ASP A 421 -6.41 1.85 -25.84
C ASP A 421 -6.75 3.25 -26.36
N PHE A 422 -5.81 4.20 -26.25
CA PHE A 422 -6.01 5.60 -26.66
C PHE A 422 -4.80 6.19 -27.38
N ASP A 423 -5.02 6.85 -28.52
CA ASP A 423 -4.00 7.60 -29.26
C ASP A 423 -4.36 9.09 -29.27
N LEU A 424 -3.62 9.90 -28.50
CA LEU A 424 -3.87 11.32 -28.35
C LEU A 424 -2.98 12.10 -29.34
N PRO A 425 -3.59 12.82 -30.31
CA PRO A 425 -2.85 13.50 -31.36
C PRO A 425 -2.10 14.73 -30.82
N PHE A 426 -1.09 15.15 -31.59
CA PHE A 426 -0.33 16.35 -31.28
C PHE A 426 -1.22 17.59 -31.33
N THR A 427 -1.30 18.28 -30.20
CA THR A 427 -2.04 19.53 -30.06
C THR A 427 -1.08 20.71 -30.13
N LEU A 428 -1.24 21.58 -31.13
CA LEU A 428 -0.31 22.69 -31.39
C LEU A 428 -0.29 23.76 -30.28
N ARG A 429 -1.42 23.93 -29.58
CA ARG A 429 -1.62 24.90 -28.48
C ARG A 429 -2.60 24.33 -27.45
N PRO A 430 -2.18 23.38 -26.60
CA PRO A 430 -3.04 22.90 -25.53
C PRO A 430 -3.35 24.03 -24.53
N PRO A 431 -4.54 24.06 -23.91
CA PRO A 431 -4.85 25.00 -22.85
C PRO A 431 -3.89 24.79 -21.68
N ALA A 432 -3.55 25.87 -20.97
CA ALA A 432 -2.80 25.74 -19.73
C ALA A 432 -3.68 24.99 -18.70
N PRO A 433 -3.12 24.10 -17.87
CA PRO A 433 -3.89 23.36 -16.87
C PRO A 433 -4.72 24.26 -15.93
N ALA A 434 -4.21 25.45 -15.57
CA ALA A 434 -4.91 26.45 -14.75
C ALA A 434 -6.14 27.10 -15.44
N GLU A 435 -6.15 27.10 -16.77
CA GLU A 435 -7.18 27.70 -17.61
C GLU A 435 -8.17 26.64 -18.12
N LEU A 436 -8.00 25.37 -17.73
CA LEU A 436 -8.78 24.26 -18.25
C LEU A 436 -10.26 24.35 -17.83
N ARG A 437 -11.16 24.36 -18.81
CA ARG A 437 -12.62 24.43 -18.66
C ARG A 437 -13.25 23.46 -19.67
N ALA A 438 -14.49 23.02 -19.46
CA ALA A 438 -15.06 21.96 -20.34
C ALA A 438 -15.20 22.37 -21.81
N ASP A 439 -15.34 23.66 -22.08
CA ASP A 439 -15.47 24.24 -23.40
C ASP A 439 -14.13 24.37 -24.15
N ASN A 440 -12.99 24.25 -23.45
CA ASN A 440 -11.66 24.35 -24.06
C ASN A 440 -10.84 23.05 -23.97
N VAL A 441 -11.45 21.94 -23.53
CA VAL A 441 -10.82 20.61 -23.56
C VAL A 441 -10.63 20.16 -25.03
N PRO A 442 -9.42 19.74 -25.45
CA PRO A 442 -9.22 19.14 -26.76
C PRO A 442 -10.12 17.91 -26.96
N THR A 443 -10.82 17.84 -28.09
CA THR A 443 -11.88 16.86 -28.35
C THR A 443 -11.43 15.42 -28.08
N GLU A 444 -10.23 15.04 -28.51
CA GLU A 444 -9.71 13.68 -28.38
C GLU A 444 -9.43 13.31 -26.91
N ILE A 445 -8.86 14.25 -26.15
CA ILE A 445 -8.65 14.09 -24.71
C ILE A 445 -10.01 14.03 -23.99
N GLY A 446 -10.98 14.84 -24.43
CA GLY A 446 -12.34 14.83 -23.90
C GLY A 446 -13.07 13.50 -24.13
N VAL A 447 -12.94 12.91 -25.32
CA VAL A 447 -13.51 11.58 -25.64
C VAL A 447 -12.87 10.50 -24.78
N MET A 448 -11.55 10.50 -24.66
CA MET A 448 -10.83 9.56 -23.81
C MET A 448 -11.20 9.71 -22.34
N ALA A 449 -11.16 10.95 -21.82
CA ALA A 449 -11.52 11.26 -20.44
C ALA A 449 -12.98 10.92 -20.15
N LYS A 450 -13.90 11.09 -21.12
CA LYS A 450 -15.28 10.66 -21.00
C LYS A 450 -15.39 9.13 -20.99
N GLY A 451 -14.68 8.42 -21.87
CA GLY A 451 -14.64 6.96 -21.86
C GLY A 451 -14.09 6.39 -20.55
N LEU A 452 -13.05 7.01 -19.99
CA LEU A 452 -12.52 6.68 -18.67
C LEU A 452 -13.50 7.03 -17.55
N ALA A 453 -14.13 8.21 -17.60
CA ALA A 453 -15.09 8.66 -16.59
C ALA A 453 -16.36 7.80 -16.59
N ASP A 454 -16.85 7.42 -17.78
CA ASP A 454 -17.94 6.47 -17.95
C ASP A 454 -17.53 5.14 -17.33
N ARG A 455 -16.32 4.64 -17.61
CA ARG A 455 -15.81 3.38 -17.02
C ARG A 455 -15.54 3.46 -15.52
N LEU A 456 -15.05 4.59 -14.99
CA LEU A 456 -14.95 4.87 -13.54
C LEU A 456 -16.34 5.01 -12.91
N GLY A 457 -17.33 5.44 -13.70
CA GLY A 457 -18.74 5.51 -13.38
C GLY A 457 -19.47 4.17 -13.55
N ARG A 458 -18.81 3.12 -14.09
CA ARG A 458 -19.34 1.74 -14.13
C ARG A 458 -19.26 1.12 -12.74
N THR A 459 -20.07 1.67 -11.85
CA THR A 459 -20.18 1.28 -10.45
C THR A 459 -20.98 0.01 -10.29
N ASN A 460 -21.69 -0.39 -11.36
CA ASN A 460 -22.69 -1.41 -11.28
C ASN A 460 -22.22 -2.69 -11.93
N GLN A 461 -22.01 -3.72 -11.12
CA GLN A 461 -21.78 -5.06 -11.63
C GLN A 461 -23.13 -5.75 -11.82
N ILE A 462 -23.34 -6.31 -13.01
CA ILE A 462 -24.48 -7.16 -13.33
C ILE A 462 -23.94 -8.56 -13.62
N SER A 463 -24.46 -9.56 -12.91
CA SER A 463 -24.13 -10.96 -13.13
C SER A 463 -25.41 -11.73 -13.43
N VAL A 464 -25.50 -12.38 -14.59
CA VAL A 464 -26.60 -13.29 -14.94
C VAL A 464 -26.11 -14.71 -14.76
N PHE A 465 -26.86 -15.52 -14.02
CA PHE A 465 -26.52 -16.91 -13.71
C PHE A 465 -27.31 -17.83 -14.63
N ILE A 466 -26.61 -18.58 -15.48
CA ILE A 466 -27.18 -19.47 -16.47
C ILE A 466 -26.92 -20.92 -16.01
N PRO A 467 -27.95 -21.71 -15.73
CA PRO A 467 -27.80 -23.09 -15.30
C PRO A 467 -27.21 -23.98 -16.41
N THR A 468 -26.71 -25.16 -16.06
CA THR A 468 -26.37 -26.21 -17.05
C THR A 468 -27.49 -27.24 -17.20
N THR A 469 -28.65 -26.95 -16.61
CA THR A 469 -29.86 -27.78 -16.66
C THR A 469 -31.01 -27.06 -17.38
N ILE A 470 -31.91 -27.86 -17.92
CA ILE A 470 -33.23 -27.50 -18.47
C ILE A 470 -34.27 -28.34 -17.73
N ASP A 471 -35.53 -27.89 -17.66
CA ASP A 471 -36.60 -28.58 -16.92
C ASP A 471 -36.16 -28.85 -15.46
N VAL A 472 -35.66 -27.81 -14.78
CA VAL A 472 -35.21 -27.77 -13.38
C VAL A 472 -33.92 -28.54 -13.07
N ASN A 473 -33.71 -29.74 -13.59
CA ASN A 473 -32.57 -30.58 -13.19
C ASN A 473 -31.98 -31.47 -14.31
N THR A 474 -32.48 -31.37 -15.54
CA THR A 474 -31.99 -32.19 -16.65
C THR A 474 -30.80 -31.52 -17.32
N SER A 475 -29.61 -32.11 -17.21
CA SER A 475 -28.38 -31.57 -17.83
C SER A 475 -28.56 -31.33 -19.34
N ALA A 476 -28.18 -30.15 -19.82
CA ALA A 476 -28.27 -29.75 -21.21
C ALA A 476 -27.09 -28.84 -21.63
N ASP A 477 -26.88 -28.68 -22.93
CA ASP A 477 -25.91 -27.71 -23.45
C ASP A 477 -26.52 -26.31 -23.46
N THR A 478 -26.18 -25.51 -22.43
CA THR A 478 -26.66 -24.14 -22.28
C THR A 478 -25.69 -23.09 -22.82
N LYS A 479 -24.57 -23.49 -23.46
CA LYS A 479 -23.60 -22.56 -24.06
C LYS A 479 -24.21 -21.56 -25.05
N PRO A 480 -25.20 -21.91 -25.90
CA PRO A 480 -25.84 -20.92 -26.78
C PRO A 480 -26.50 -19.76 -26.01
N TYR A 481 -27.02 -20.00 -24.81
CA TYR A 481 -27.60 -18.97 -23.95
C TYR A 481 -26.52 -18.11 -23.30
N VAL A 482 -25.35 -18.69 -23.01
CA VAL A 482 -24.16 -17.95 -22.55
C VAL A 482 -23.71 -16.96 -23.62
N ASP A 483 -23.55 -17.41 -24.86
CA ASP A 483 -23.11 -16.57 -25.98
C ASP A 483 -24.13 -15.46 -26.32
N ARG A 484 -25.42 -15.79 -26.28
CA ARG A 484 -26.51 -14.81 -26.43
C ARG A 484 -26.49 -13.78 -25.32
N THR A 485 -26.22 -14.19 -24.08
CA THR A 485 -26.16 -13.28 -22.92
C THR A 485 -24.90 -12.40 -22.95
N LEU A 486 -23.77 -12.95 -23.38
CA LEU A 486 -22.54 -12.19 -23.63
C LEU A 486 -22.79 -11.10 -24.67
N SER A 487 -23.48 -11.43 -25.75
CA SER A 487 -23.84 -10.47 -26.81
C SER A 487 -24.81 -9.41 -26.28
N PHE A 488 -25.88 -9.82 -25.61
CA PHE A 488 -26.91 -8.93 -25.05
C PHE A 488 -26.32 -7.89 -24.09
N LEU A 489 -25.48 -8.31 -23.15
CA LEU A 489 -24.81 -7.44 -22.20
C LEU A 489 -23.68 -6.64 -22.87
N GLY A 490 -22.95 -7.25 -23.79
CA GLY A 490 -21.88 -6.62 -24.55
C GLY A 490 -22.36 -5.42 -25.37
N GLU A 491 -23.49 -5.55 -26.07
CA GLU A 491 -24.09 -4.48 -26.86
C GLU A 491 -24.56 -3.29 -26.01
N ARG A 492 -25.05 -3.54 -24.80
CA ARG A 492 -25.63 -2.51 -23.92
C ARG A 492 -24.61 -1.82 -23.02
N PHE A 493 -23.62 -2.58 -22.55
CA PHE A 493 -22.66 -2.12 -21.54
C PHE A 493 -21.22 -2.10 -22.07
N GLY A 494 -21.02 -2.38 -23.36
CA GLY A 494 -19.73 -2.28 -24.05
C GLY A 494 -18.77 -3.45 -23.80
N GLY A 495 -19.20 -4.51 -23.09
CA GLY A 495 -18.42 -5.73 -22.90
C GLY A 495 -19.01 -6.66 -21.83
N ALA A 496 -18.74 -7.95 -21.94
CA ALA A 496 -19.14 -8.97 -20.97
C ALA A 496 -18.15 -10.13 -20.94
N THR A 497 -18.07 -10.84 -19.81
CA THR A 497 -17.24 -12.04 -19.64
C THR A 497 -18.04 -13.16 -19.02
N SER A 498 -17.63 -14.42 -19.23
CA SER A 498 -18.28 -15.60 -18.64
C SER A 498 -17.29 -16.43 -17.83
N SER A 499 -17.75 -17.00 -16.72
CA SER A 499 -16.98 -17.95 -15.90
C SER A 499 -17.86 -19.11 -15.45
N GLU A 500 -17.29 -20.28 -15.20
CA GLU A 500 -18.00 -21.41 -14.59
C GLU A 500 -17.95 -21.33 -13.06
N ALA A 501 -19.04 -21.72 -12.40
CA ALA A 501 -19.16 -21.82 -10.95
C ALA A 501 -20.02 -23.01 -10.57
N ARG A 502 -20.07 -23.36 -9.28
CA ARG A 502 -20.96 -24.39 -8.75
C ARG A 502 -21.98 -23.75 -7.82
N GLY A 503 -23.26 -23.93 -8.13
CA GLY A 503 -24.39 -23.39 -7.38
C GLY A 503 -25.22 -24.48 -6.73
N VAL A 504 -25.97 -24.11 -5.70
CA VAL A 504 -27.00 -24.95 -5.08
C VAL A 504 -28.23 -24.08 -4.84
N TRP A 505 -29.41 -24.57 -5.17
CA TRP A 505 -30.69 -23.91 -4.91
C TRP A 505 -31.72 -24.92 -4.45
N ASN A 506 -32.80 -24.43 -3.85
CA ASN A 506 -33.90 -25.25 -3.38
C ASN A 506 -35.10 -25.08 -4.31
N SER A 507 -35.38 -26.12 -5.09
CA SER A 507 -36.54 -26.21 -5.98
C SER A 507 -37.78 -26.68 -5.22
N ALA A 508 -38.95 -26.18 -5.61
CA ALA A 508 -40.23 -26.63 -5.05
C ALA A 508 -40.59 -28.05 -5.52
N GLU A 509 -40.23 -28.40 -6.76
CA GLU A 509 -40.47 -29.73 -7.34
C GLU A 509 -39.37 -30.75 -7.04
N ALA A 510 -38.09 -30.33 -7.08
CA ALA A 510 -36.95 -31.26 -7.03
C ALA A 510 -36.15 -31.23 -5.70
N GLY A 511 -36.48 -30.34 -4.76
CA GLY A 511 -35.72 -30.14 -3.52
C GLY A 511 -34.36 -29.48 -3.75
N LEU A 512 -33.36 -29.79 -2.93
CA LEU A 512 -32.03 -29.17 -3.04
C LEU A 512 -31.27 -29.70 -4.27
N VAL A 513 -31.09 -28.85 -5.28
CA VAL A 513 -30.37 -29.18 -6.52
C VAL A 513 -29.04 -28.45 -6.54
N GLY A 514 -27.95 -29.18 -6.84
CA GLY A 514 -26.61 -28.61 -6.99
C GLY A 514 -26.07 -28.86 -8.39
N GLU A 515 -25.67 -27.81 -9.10
CA GLU A 515 -25.22 -27.89 -10.49
C GLU A 515 -24.03 -26.96 -10.77
N ASN A 516 -23.40 -27.18 -11.93
CA ASN A 516 -22.47 -26.20 -12.49
C ASN A 516 -23.27 -25.12 -13.23
N ILE A 517 -22.92 -23.86 -13.03
CA ILE A 517 -23.58 -22.71 -13.63
C ILE A 517 -22.56 -21.86 -14.35
N TYR A 518 -22.99 -21.18 -15.41
CA TYR A 518 -22.22 -20.10 -16.03
C TYR A 518 -22.65 -18.78 -15.42
N ILE A 519 -21.68 -17.95 -15.08
CA ILE A 519 -21.92 -16.59 -14.61
C ILE A 519 -21.43 -15.64 -15.71
N VAL A 520 -22.38 -14.96 -16.36
CA VAL A 520 -22.08 -13.94 -17.36
C VAL A 520 -22.13 -12.57 -16.68
N ARG A 521 -21.00 -11.87 -16.68
CA ARG A 521 -20.83 -10.60 -15.98
C ARG A 521 -20.61 -9.46 -16.94
N SER A 522 -21.14 -8.30 -16.59
CA SER A 522 -20.87 -7.04 -17.25
C SER A 522 -20.86 -5.89 -16.24
N TYR A 523 -20.20 -4.80 -16.60
CA TYR A 523 -20.08 -3.60 -15.79
C TYR A 523 -20.78 -2.43 -16.49
N ALA A 524 -21.70 -1.79 -15.80
CA ALA A 524 -22.56 -0.74 -16.33
C ALA A 524 -22.45 0.55 -15.53
N THR A 525 -22.60 1.70 -16.21
CA THR A 525 -22.73 2.99 -15.53
C THR A 525 -24.04 3.06 -14.76
N GLN A 526 -24.20 4.03 -13.85
CA GLN A 526 -25.50 4.26 -13.22
C GLN A 526 -26.57 4.67 -14.24
N GLY A 527 -26.20 5.42 -15.27
CA GLY A 527 -27.10 5.81 -16.36
C GLY A 527 -27.55 4.61 -17.19
N ASP A 528 -26.62 3.78 -17.62
CA ASP A 528 -26.92 2.58 -18.41
C ASP A 528 -27.74 1.57 -17.58
N LEU A 529 -27.40 1.38 -16.30
CA LEU A 529 -28.19 0.52 -15.44
C LEU A 529 -29.62 1.06 -15.33
N ASN A 530 -29.82 2.36 -15.07
CA ASN A 530 -31.17 2.93 -14.98
C ASN A 530 -31.96 2.77 -16.30
N ASN A 531 -31.29 2.90 -17.45
CA ASN A 531 -31.92 2.81 -18.76
C ASN A 531 -32.27 1.36 -19.16
N TYR A 532 -31.39 0.41 -18.84
CA TYR A 532 -31.49 -0.98 -19.32
C TYR A 532 -31.88 -1.99 -18.25
N LEU A 533 -32.13 -1.57 -17.00
CA LEU A 533 -32.50 -2.49 -15.91
C LEU A 533 -33.73 -3.32 -16.27
N GLN A 534 -34.79 -2.68 -16.79
CA GLN A 534 -36.01 -3.40 -17.19
C GLN A 534 -35.75 -4.39 -18.32
N ASP A 535 -34.90 -4.03 -19.28
CA ASP A 535 -34.51 -4.93 -20.38
C ASP A 535 -33.77 -6.17 -19.86
N ILE A 536 -32.89 -6.01 -18.87
CA ILE A 536 -32.19 -7.14 -18.22
C ILE A 536 -33.20 -8.06 -17.53
N LEU A 537 -34.11 -7.51 -16.73
CA LEU A 537 -35.11 -8.32 -16.01
C LEU A 537 -36.01 -9.10 -16.98
N ASN A 538 -36.47 -8.45 -18.06
CA ASN A 538 -37.27 -9.09 -19.10
C ASN A 538 -36.49 -10.16 -19.87
N TYR A 539 -35.21 -9.91 -20.16
CA TYR A 539 -34.33 -10.87 -20.82
C TYR A 539 -34.12 -12.13 -19.96
N VAL A 540 -33.86 -11.95 -18.66
CA VAL A 540 -33.70 -13.07 -17.72
C VAL A 540 -35.01 -13.83 -17.54
N ASP A 541 -36.17 -13.16 -17.51
CA ASP A 541 -37.46 -13.85 -17.47
C ASP A 541 -37.71 -14.67 -18.76
N THR A 542 -37.28 -14.16 -19.91
CA THR A 542 -37.33 -14.92 -21.17
C THR A 542 -36.45 -16.16 -21.11
N LEU A 543 -35.20 -16.04 -20.61
CA LEU A 543 -34.32 -17.18 -20.41
C LEU A 543 -34.92 -18.21 -19.45
N LYS A 544 -35.57 -17.76 -18.37
CA LYS A 544 -36.25 -18.64 -17.40
C LYS A 544 -37.31 -19.49 -18.07
N GLN A 545 -38.12 -18.88 -18.95
CA GLN A 545 -39.16 -19.58 -19.70
C GLN A 545 -38.57 -20.54 -20.75
N GLU A 546 -37.54 -20.12 -21.49
CA GLU A 546 -36.86 -20.94 -22.50
C GLU A 546 -36.15 -22.16 -21.89
N LEU A 547 -35.50 -21.98 -20.74
CA LEU A 547 -34.82 -23.04 -19.99
C LEU A 547 -35.76 -23.83 -19.06
N ARG A 548 -37.03 -23.40 -18.94
CA ARG A 548 -38.07 -23.99 -18.08
C ARG A 548 -37.59 -24.17 -16.63
N GLN A 549 -37.08 -23.08 -16.09
CA GLN A 549 -36.60 -23.00 -14.72
C GLN A 549 -37.67 -22.39 -13.81
N GLU A 550 -37.74 -22.83 -12.55
CA GLU A 550 -38.66 -22.22 -11.56
C GLU A 550 -38.23 -20.79 -11.21
N ALA A 551 -36.92 -20.55 -11.17
CA ALA A 551 -36.33 -19.25 -10.91
C ALA A 551 -34.98 -19.12 -11.61
N MET A 552 -34.64 -17.90 -12.00
CA MET A 552 -33.29 -17.55 -12.45
C MET A 552 -32.69 -16.45 -11.58
N ALA A 553 -31.39 -16.55 -11.32
CA ALA A 553 -30.68 -15.56 -10.52
C ALA A 553 -30.05 -14.47 -11.41
N VAL A 554 -30.23 -13.23 -10.99
CA VAL A 554 -29.44 -12.08 -11.44
C VAL A 554 -28.89 -11.36 -10.22
N GLU A 555 -27.60 -11.02 -10.24
CA GLU A 555 -26.97 -10.23 -9.19
C GLU A 555 -26.67 -8.84 -9.72
N ILE A 556 -27.10 -7.82 -8.97
CA ILE A 556 -26.75 -6.42 -9.24
C ILE A 556 -26.08 -5.88 -7.99
N ASN A 557 -24.80 -5.48 -8.10
CA ASN A 557 -24.01 -4.96 -6.98
C ASN A 557 -24.01 -5.85 -5.74
N GLN A 558 -23.73 -7.14 -5.92
CA GLN A 558 -23.70 -8.15 -4.84
C GLN A 558 -25.06 -8.35 -4.16
N LYS A 559 -26.16 -7.82 -4.72
CA LYS A 559 -27.52 -8.15 -4.32
C LYS A 559 -28.11 -9.13 -5.32
N LEU A 560 -28.36 -10.34 -4.84
CA LEU A 560 -29.02 -11.38 -5.61
C LEU A 560 -30.51 -11.11 -5.71
N LEU A 561 -31.04 -11.18 -6.92
CA LEU A 561 -32.46 -11.12 -7.26
C LEU A 561 -32.81 -12.44 -7.94
N LEU A 562 -33.90 -13.06 -7.51
CA LEU A 562 -34.48 -14.23 -8.15
C LEU A 562 -35.67 -13.78 -8.98
N ILE A 563 -35.65 -14.10 -10.26
CA ILE A 563 -36.68 -13.77 -11.27
C ILE A 563 -37.48 -15.02 -11.60
#